data_AF-A0A2M6ZBY8-F1
#
_entry.id   AF-A0A2M6ZBY8-F1
#
_cell.length_a   1.000
_cell.length_b   1.000
_cell.length_c   1.000
_cell.angle_alpha   90.00
_cell.angle_beta   90.00
_cell.angle_gamma   90.00
#
_symmetry.space_group_name_H-M   'P 1'
#
loop_
_entity.id
_entity.type
_entity.pdbx_description
1 polymer ?
#
loop_
_entity_poly.entity_id
_entity_poly.type
_entity_poly.pdbx_seq_one_letter_code
_entity_poly.pdbx_strand_id
1 'polypeptide(L)'
;MKECPYCGEKIQDSAIKCRFCGEWIEAKEPLSNEGAKEIREAASNSQISLCERCHRRRRTQRCFFKENVSYFFERNERTFSGSLCFGCMTRVFGEFTLKTLFGTWWGIIGALLGPAIIGSNIIEYLKNTFRFIKEKV
;
A
#
# COMPACT_ATOMS: atom_id res chain seq x y z
N MET A 1 -24.14 39.66 -16.33
CA MET A 1 -25.25 38.74 -16.03
C MET A 1 -24.91 37.39 -16.62
N LYS A 2 -25.09 36.32 -15.84
CA LYS A 2 -24.86 34.93 -16.25
C LYS A 2 -26.18 34.15 -16.21
N GLU A 3 -26.23 33.04 -16.92
CA GLU A 3 -27.39 32.14 -16.86
C GLU A 3 -27.21 31.13 -15.73
N CYS A 4 -28.29 30.85 -15.01
CA CYS A 4 -28.29 29.81 -13.98
C CYS A 4 -28.12 28.44 -14.64
N PRO A 5 -27.12 27.62 -14.24
CA PRO A 5 -26.88 26.30 -14.85
C PRO A 5 -27.98 25.27 -14.55
N TYR A 6 -28.88 25.57 -13.61
CA TYR A 6 -29.95 24.66 -13.20
C TYR A 6 -31.31 24.98 -13.85
N CYS A 7 -31.65 26.26 -14.03
CA CYS A 7 -32.95 26.68 -14.55
C CYS A 7 -32.90 27.58 -15.79
N GLY A 8 -31.71 28.00 -16.24
CA GLY A 8 -31.56 28.85 -17.44
C GLY A 8 -31.91 30.32 -17.27
N GLU A 9 -32.40 30.74 -16.10
CA GLU A 9 -32.77 32.13 -15.85
C GLU A 9 -31.57 33.06 -15.73
N LYS A 10 -31.74 34.32 -16.15
CA LYS A 10 -30.70 35.34 -16.08
C LYS A 10 -30.53 35.85 -14.65
N ILE A 11 -29.34 35.68 -14.10
CA ILE A 11 -28.96 36.04 -12.73
C ILE A 11 -27.75 36.99 -12.73
N GLN A 12 -27.50 37.64 -11.60
CA GLN A 12 -26.30 38.49 -11.45
C GLN A 12 -25.03 37.63 -11.45
N ASP A 13 -23.93 38.19 -11.96
CA ASP A 13 -22.65 37.46 -12.06
C ASP A 13 -22.13 37.04 -10.68
N SER A 14 -22.36 37.89 -9.67
CA SER A 14 -22.03 37.67 -8.26
C SER A 14 -23.02 36.78 -7.50
N ALA A 15 -24.07 36.24 -8.15
CA ALA A 15 -25.05 35.41 -7.47
C ALA A 15 -24.46 34.05 -7.04
N ILE A 16 -24.46 33.81 -5.72
CA ILE A 16 -24.04 32.55 -5.07
C ILE A 16 -25.23 31.58 -4.95
N LYS A 17 -26.46 32.11 -4.95
CA LYS A 17 -27.70 31.32 -4.92
C LYS A 17 -28.69 31.88 -5.93
N CYS A 18 -29.32 31.02 -6.71
CA CYS A 18 -30.32 31.43 -7.69
C CYS A 18 -31.60 31.90 -7.00
N ARG A 19 -32.06 33.12 -7.31
CA ARG A 19 -33.33 33.65 -6.80
C ARG A 19 -34.58 33.00 -7.38
N PHE A 20 -34.43 32.27 -8.50
CA PHE A 20 -35.56 31.67 -9.23
C PHE A 20 -35.79 30.21 -8.84
N CYS A 21 -34.76 29.37 -8.90
CA CYS A 21 -34.86 27.95 -8.51
C CYS A 21 -34.41 27.66 -7.08
N GLY A 22 -33.71 28.59 -6.42
CA GLY A 22 -33.19 28.37 -5.06
C GLY A 22 -31.90 27.56 -4.99
N GLU A 23 -31.36 27.08 -6.12
CA GLU A 23 -30.15 26.26 -6.15
C GLU A 23 -28.88 27.10 -5.89
N TRP A 24 -27.90 26.49 -5.21
CA TRP A 24 -26.60 27.12 -4.95
C TRP A 24 -25.69 26.99 -6.17
N ILE A 25 -25.12 28.11 -6.60
CA ILE A 25 -24.23 28.21 -7.74
C ILE A 25 -22.82 28.22 -7.18
N GLU A 26 -22.33 27.03 -6.81
CA GLU A 26 -20.98 26.87 -6.28
C GLU A 26 -19.95 27.38 -7.29
N ALA A 27 -19.22 28.42 -6.91
CA ALA A 27 -17.98 28.76 -7.58
C ALA A 27 -16.98 27.64 -7.26
N LYS A 28 -16.83 26.67 -8.16
CA LYS A 28 -15.67 25.77 -8.09
C LYS A 28 -14.46 26.65 -8.30
N GLU A 29 -13.78 27.00 -7.20
CA GLU A 29 -12.39 27.41 -7.30
C GLU A 29 -11.66 26.33 -8.11
N PRO A 30 -10.89 26.69 -9.14
CA PRO A 30 -10.13 25.70 -9.87
C PRO A 30 -9.24 25.00 -8.85
N LEU A 31 -9.49 23.70 -8.65
CA LEU A 31 -8.63 22.83 -7.85
C LEU A 31 -7.20 23.13 -8.27
N SER A 32 -6.40 23.63 -7.33
CA SER A 32 -5.01 23.93 -7.59
C SER A 32 -4.33 22.64 -8.09
N ASN A 33 -3.24 22.80 -8.84
CA ASN A 33 -2.52 21.65 -9.37
C ASN A 33 -2.07 20.68 -8.25
N GLU A 34 -1.86 21.19 -7.04
CA GLU A 34 -1.59 20.39 -5.84
C GLU A 34 -2.81 19.54 -5.43
N GLY A 35 -4.00 20.13 -5.32
CA GLY A 35 -5.23 19.40 -4.97
C GLY A 35 -5.63 18.36 -6.02
N ALA A 36 -5.41 18.65 -7.31
CA ALA A 36 -5.61 17.68 -8.38
C ALA A 36 -4.59 16.52 -8.32
N LYS A 37 -3.37 16.76 -7.82
CA LYS A 37 -2.34 15.74 -7.61
C LYS A 37 -2.68 14.85 -6.43
N GLU A 38 -3.11 15.43 -5.31
CA GLU A 38 -3.56 14.71 -4.13
C GLU A 38 -4.79 13.84 -4.42
N ILE A 39 -5.77 14.35 -5.18
CA ILE A 39 -6.95 13.56 -5.59
C ILE A 39 -6.53 12.41 -6.53
N ARG A 40 -5.59 12.63 -7.46
CA ARG A 40 -5.06 11.57 -8.34
C ARG A 40 -4.24 10.54 -7.58
N GLU A 41 -3.40 10.96 -6.63
CA GLU A 41 -2.61 10.06 -5.76
C GLU A 41 -3.52 9.27 -4.82
N ALA A 42 -4.52 9.90 -4.20
CA ALA A 42 -5.51 9.24 -3.35
C ALA A 42 -6.39 8.26 -4.13
N ALA A 43 -6.81 8.61 -5.35
CA ALA A 43 -7.52 7.71 -6.25
C ALA A 43 -6.63 6.51 -6.66
N SER A 44 -5.33 6.75 -6.90
CA SER A 44 -4.35 5.68 -7.17
C SER A 44 -4.10 4.77 -5.97
N ASN A 45 -4.36 5.23 -4.74
CA ASN A 45 -4.17 4.47 -3.50
C ASN A 45 -5.41 3.65 -3.10
N SER A 46 -6.49 3.74 -3.87
CA SER A 46 -7.76 3.04 -3.65
C SER A 46 -7.91 1.76 -4.48
N GLN A 47 -6.81 1.07 -4.81
CA GLN A 47 -6.81 -0.05 -5.78
C GLN A 47 -7.55 -1.29 -5.25
N ILE A 48 -8.87 -1.25 -5.40
CA ILE A 48 -9.75 -2.41 -5.41
C ILE A 48 -9.49 -3.14 -6.72
N SER A 49 -8.75 -4.26 -6.66
CA SER A 49 -8.52 -5.12 -7.82
C SER A 49 -8.81 -6.58 -7.49
N LEU A 50 -8.71 -7.46 -8.48
CA LEU A 50 -8.88 -8.89 -8.26
C LEU A 50 -7.65 -9.44 -7.55
N CYS A 51 -7.81 -10.01 -6.36
CA CYS A 51 -6.70 -10.70 -5.68
C CYS A 51 -6.27 -11.93 -6.49
N GLU A 52 -5.00 -12.03 -6.85
CA GLU A 52 -4.49 -13.13 -7.69
C GLU A 52 -4.52 -14.51 -6.99
N ARG A 53 -4.61 -14.55 -5.66
CA ARG A 53 -4.68 -15.82 -4.89
C ARG A 53 -6.10 -16.32 -4.63
N CYS A 54 -7.02 -15.41 -4.29
CA CYS A 54 -8.40 -15.80 -3.91
C CYS A 54 -9.46 -15.40 -4.93
N HIS A 55 -9.07 -14.69 -5.99
CA HIS A 55 -9.91 -14.25 -7.10
C HIS A 55 -11.15 -13.45 -6.68
N ARG A 56 -11.08 -12.72 -5.56
CA ARG A 56 -12.14 -11.80 -5.11
C ARG A 56 -11.69 -10.36 -5.32
N ARG A 57 -12.63 -9.49 -5.72
CA ARG A 57 -12.41 -8.04 -5.74
C ARG A 57 -12.25 -7.52 -4.31
N ARG A 58 -11.05 -7.07 -3.97
CA ARG A 58 -10.69 -6.54 -2.65
C ARG A 58 -9.67 -5.41 -2.83
N ARG A 59 -9.40 -4.65 -1.78
CA ARG A 59 -8.19 -3.81 -1.76
C ARG A 59 -6.98 -4.73 -1.84
N THR A 60 -6.17 -4.52 -2.87
CA THR A 60 -5.00 -5.33 -3.19
C THR A 60 -3.77 -4.46 -3.25
N GLN A 61 -2.64 -5.01 -2.81
CA GLN A 61 -1.33 -4.41 -2.97
C GLN A 61 -0.46 -5.34 -3.82
N ARG A 62 0.38 -4.77 -4.69
CA ARG A 62 1.40 -5.54 -5.40
C ARG A 62 2.52 -5.89 -4.42
N CYS A 63 2.75 -7.19 -4.24
CA CYS A 63 3.72 -7.72 -3.28
C CYS A 63 4.77 -8.58 -3.99
N PHE A 64 5.96 -8.62 -3.42
CA PHE A 64 7.07 -9.46 -3.87
C PHE A 64 7.61 -10.25 -2.67
N PHE A 65 7.56 -11.58 -2.74
CA PHE A 65 8.06 -12.48 -1.70
C PHE A 65 9.15 -13.37 -2.27
N LYS A 66 10.19 -13.63 -1.48
CA LYS A 66 11.26 -14.57 -1.82
C LYS A 66 11.39 -15.58 -0.69
N GLU A 67 11.47 -16.86 -1.02
CA GLU A 67 11.84 -17.92 -0.08
C GLU A 67 13.18 -18.52 -0.49
N ASN A 68 13.97 -18.92 0.51
CA ASN A 68 15.25 -19.56 0.32
C ASN A 68 15.29 -20.79 1.22
N VAL A 69 15.10 -21.98 0.65
CA VAL A 69 15.05 -23.24 1.40
C VAL A 69 16.28 -24.06 1.04
N SER A 70 17.12 -24.36 2.04
CA SER A 70 18.30 -25.20 1.86
C SER A 70 18.08 -26.56 2.52
N TYR A 71 17.68 -27.57 1.74
CA TYR A 71 17.62 -28.94 2.23
C TYR A 71 19.02 -29.56 2.13
N PHE A 72 19.70 -29.76 3.26
CA PHE A 72 21.01 -30.39 3.38
C PHE A 72 22.14 -29.73 2.55
N PHE A 73 22.10 -29.85 1.22
CA PHE A 73 23.05 -29.32 0.24
C PHE A 73 22.42 -28.68 -1.01
N GLU A 74 21.09 -28.77 -1.18
CA GLU A 74 20.40 -28.19 -2.33
C GLU A 74 19.60 -26.96 -1.92
N ARG A 75 19.91 -25.83 -2.56
CA ARG A 75 19.26 -24.54 -2.35
C ARG A 75 18.14 -24.37 -3.36
N ASN A 76 16.91 -24.20 -2.89
CA ASN A 76 15.74 -23.90 -3.71
C ASN A 76 15.28 -22.46 -3.42
N GLU A 77 15.41 -21.59 -4.41
CA GLU A 77 14.98 -20.20 -4.36
C GLU A 77 13.68 -20.02 -5.15
N ARG A 78 12.61 -19.53 -4.51
CA ARG A 78 11.38 -19.18 -5.21
C ARG A 78 11.03 -17.72 -4.99
N THR A 79 10.59 -17.07 -6.06
CA THR A 79 10.09 -15.69 -6.01
C THR A 79 8.62 -15.68 -6.40
N PHE A 80 7.80 -15.01 -5.60
CA PHE A 80 6.41 -14.73 -5.88
C PHE A 80 6.24 -13.23 -6.11
N SER A 81 5.53 -12.85 -7.18
CA SER A 81 5.14 -11.47 -7.45
C SER A 81 3.69 -11.42 -7.90
N GLY A 82 2.87 -10.58 -7.27
CA GLY A 82 1.46 -10.47 -7.62
C GLY A 82 0.68 -9.50 -6.74
N SER A 83 -0.54 -9.16 -7.17
CA SER A 83 -1.47 -8.28 -6.45
C SER A 83 -2.34 -9.08 -5.49
N LEU A 84 -2.14 -8.90 -4.19
CA LEU A 84 -2.82 -9.68 -3.14
C LEU A 84 -3.61 -8.80 -2.17
N CYS A 85 -4.73 -9.33 -1.69
CA CYS A 85 -5.43 -8.75 -0.54
C CYS A 85 -4.68 -9.07 0.76
N PHE A 86 -4.86 -8.24 1.79
CA PHE A 86 -4.18 -8.37 3.08
C PHE A 86 -4.20 -9.80 3.66
N GLY A 87 -5.37 -10.44 3.74
CA GLY A 87 -5.46 -11.80 4.29
C GLY A 87 -4.72 -12.86 3.45
N CYS A 88 -4.66 -12.70 2.12
CA CYS A 88 -3.89 -13.60 1.26
C CYS A 88 -2.39 -13.32 1.37
N MET A 89 -2.01 -12.04 1.43
CA MET A 89 -0.65 -11.57 1.63
C MET A 89 -0.05 -12.16 2.91
N THR A 90 -0.76 -12.07 4.05
CA THR A 90 -0.30 -12.63 5.34
C THR A 90 -0.09 -14.14 5.28
N ARG A 91 -0.96 -14.87 4.59
CA ARG A 91 -0.80 -16.33 4.41
C ARG A 91 0.40 -16.66 3.52
N VAL A 92 0.61 -15.95 2.41
CA VAL A 92 1.78 -16.17 1.53
C VAL A 92 3.06 -15.89 2.31
N PHE A 93 3.09 -14.79 3.05
CA PHE A 93 4.21 -14.44 3.92
C PHE A 93 4.50 -15.54 4.95
N GLY A 94 3.48 -16.05 5.65
CA GLY A 94 3.64 -17.15 6.60
C GLY A 94 4.23 -18.40 5.95
N GLU A 95 3.71 -18.81 4.79
CA GLU A 95 4.23 -19.97 4.06
C GLU A 95 5.70 -19.82 3.67
N PHE A 96 6.09 -18.68 3.09
CA PHE A 96 7.45 -18.42 2.63
C PHE A 96 8.42 -18.27 3.81
N THR A 97 8.01 -17.56 4.86
CA THR A 97 8.85 -17.28 6.04
C THR A 97 9.02 -18.52 6.91
N LEU A 98 7.97 -19.30 7.17
CA LEU A 98 8.06 -20.52 7.98
C LEU A 98 8.85 -21.61 7.25
N LYS A 99 8.67 -21.78 5.93
CA LYS A 99 9.50 -22.71 5.14
C LYS A 99 10.96 -22.30 5.13
N THR A 100 11.25 -21.01 5.05
CA THR A 100 12.62 -20.50 5.16
C THR A 100 13.18 -20.72 6.57
N LEU A 101 12.44 -20.40 7.63
CA LEU A 101 12.87 -20.53 9.03
C LEU A 101 13.15 -21.99 9.42
N PHE A 102 12.23 -22.90 9.10
CA PHE A 102 12.32 -24.31 9.49
C PHE A 102 13.03 -25.19 8.47
N GLY A 103 13.05 -24.81 7.18
CA GLY A 103 13.76 -25.53 6.14
C GLY A 103 15.26 -25.26 6.12
N THR A 104 15.70 -24.05 6.50
CA THR A 104 17.12 -23.66 6.53
C THR A 104 17.87 -24.21 7.75
N TRP A 105 17.15 -24.63 8.79
CA TRP A 105 17.71 -25.23 10.01
C TRP A 105 18.34 -26.61 9.78
N TRP A 106 17.91 -27.36 8.75
CA TRP A 106 18.38 -28.72 8.46
C TRP A 106 19.61 -28.78 7.55
N GLY A 107 20.19 -27.63 7.17
CA GLY A 107 21.40 -27.55 6.34
C GLY A 107 22.65 -27.21 7.16
N ILE A 108 23.77 -27.89 6.88
CA ILE A 108 25.11 -27.67 7.50
C ILE A 108 25.57 -26.19 7.36
N ILE A 109 25.04 -25.47 6.38
CA ILE A 109 25.30 -24.05 6.09
C ILE A 109 24.59 -23.11 7.09
N GLY A 110 23.41 -23.49 7.61
CA GLY A 110 22.58 -22.68 8.52
C GLY A 110 23.17 -22.53 9.93
N ALA A 111 23.93 -23.52 10.39
CA ALA A 111 24.60 -23.49 11.69
C ALA A 111 25.68 -22.38 11.79
N LEU A 112 26.24 -21.93 10.65
CA LEU A 112 27.32 -20.94 10.61
C LEU A 112 26.87 -19.57 10.09
N LEU A 113 25.99 -19.50 9.08
CA LEU A 113 25.50 -18.23 8.53
C LEU A 113 24.26 -17.68 9.25
N GLY A 114 23.45 -18.55 9.87
CA GLY A 114 22.26 -18.17 10.62
C GLY A 114 22.54 -17.20 11.77
N PRO A 115 23.53 -17.48 12.65
CA PRO A 115 23.90 -16.55 13.73
C PRO A 115 24.36 -15.17 13.23
N ALA A 116 25.06 -15.10 12.10
CA ALA A 116 25.52 -13.83 11.53
C ALA A 116 24.34 -12.99 10.97
N ILE A 117 23.40 -13.63 10.27
CA ILE A 117 22.21 -12.95 9.74
C ILE A 117 21.27 -12.51 10.87
N ILE A 118 21.07 -13.36 11.87
CA ILE A 118 20.28 -13.02 13.06
C ILE A 118 20.94 -11.84 13.79
N GLY A 119 22.26 -11.85 13.95
CA GLY A 119 23.02 -10.73 14.52
C GLY A 119 22.82 -9.41 13.76
N SER A 120 22.91 -9.44 12.43
CA SER A 120 22.67 -8.26 11.58
C SER A 120 21.26 -7.70 11.76
N ASN A 121 20.25 -8.57 11.81
CA ASN A 121 18.86 -8.14 11.99
C ASN A 121 18.61 -7.54 13.38
N ILE A 122 19.26 -8.07 14.43
CA ILE A 122 19.18 -7.52 15.79
C ILE A 122 19.81 -6.11 15.85
N ILE A 123 20.97 -5.91 15.22
CA ILE A 123 21.63 -4.59 15.18
C ILE A 123 20.75 -3.56 14.46
N GLU A 124 20.19 -3.92 13.31
CA GLU A 124 19.30 -3.03 12.55
C GLU A 124 18.03 -2.69 13.34
N TYR A 125 17.46 -3.67 14.04
CA TYR A 125 16.31 -3.45 14.92
C TYR A 125 16.64 -2.48 16.05
N LEU A 126 17.74 -2.71 16.79
CA LEU A 126 18.16 -1.85 17.89
C LEU A 126 18.43 -0.41 17.42
N LYS A 127 19.12 -0.23 16.30
CA LYS A 127 19.40 1.10 15.73
C LYS A 127 18.11 1.87 15.43
N ASN A 128 17.11 1.20 14.86
CA ASN A 128 15.82 1.82 14.56
C ASN A 128 15.00 2.07 15.83
N THR A 129 15.03 1.17 16.81
CA THR A 129 14.41 1.39 18.12
C THR A 129 15.01 2.62 18.82
N PHE A 130 16.34 2.79 18.81
CA PHE A 130 16.99 3.97 19.38
C PHE A 130 16.63 5.26 18.64
N ARG A 131 16.49 5.22 17.31
CA ARG A 131 16.03 6.37 16.53
C ARG A 131 14.60 6.76 16.90
N PHE A 132 13.70 5.80 17.05
CA PHE A 132 12.32 6.05 17.49
C PHE A 132 12.22 6.60 18.92
N ILE A 133 13.07 6.13 19.83
CA ILE A 133 13.13 6.65 21.21
C ILE A 133 13.66 8.08 21.22
N LYS A 134 14.68 8.39 20.40
CA LYS A 134 15.24 9.73 20.26
C LYS A 134 14.28 10.73 19.61
N GLU A 135 13.38 10.28 18.73
CA GLU A 135 12.33 11.13 18.13
C GLU A 135 11.14 11.39 19.09
N LYS A 136 11.08 10.73 20.26
CA LYS A 136 10.03 10.89 21.29
C LYS A 136 10.42 11.76 22.49
N VAL A 137 11.68 12.21 22.57
CA VAL A 137 12.20 13.15 23.59
C VAL A 137 12.47 14.48 22.91
#